data_AF-A0A354Q5E1-F1
#
_entry.id   AF-A0A354Q5E1-F1
#
_cell.length_a   1.000
_cell.length_b   1.000
_cell.length_c   1.000
_cell.angle_alpha   90.00
_cell.angle_beta   90.00
_cell.angle_gamma   90.00
#
_symmetry.space_group_name_H-M   'P 1'
#
loop_
_entity.id
_entity.type
_entity.pdbx_description
1 polymer ?
#
loop_
_entity_poly.entity_id
_entity_poly.type
_entity_poly.pdbx_seq_one_letter_code
_entity_poly.pdbx_strand_id
1 'polypeptide(L)'
;FENNDRPGILTARGVEKLIMCHAVLPGEDTVVVTTHDGGFHTALLLKGAGANVVAVVDGRESGSVGEFEEQVLNLAVPVYKGLTVHAAHGKKRIRRIDIGPISGGDSHKSFDCDLLVMAVGFKPQVNLLSMGSKRPEWDAERQILRVTDLPSGMYSTGEVHGSAGFTRLFSEGIKTGKAAAKKKSVESSKRSEDELIMALPADIESGGKNHFICKCMDVTRYEAQASIDEGYDQVESLKRYSSMGMGPCQGKACHEAVARLAAQDTGLSSLDAVPTTMRPPFSSVSFGILAGRAPHLSPIRRTPFHQCHIDLGVKFLDAGQWKRPDSYIDPQKEVGYVRNGLGMIDVSTLGKIEISGPDAIDFLQFMLPGKYGKFEVGRTRYSIMVGEDGILFEDGTISHLEQGKYYLTTTTGNQDAINSLFQWWLLVKDFDVQVKNLSLANAAVNVTGAESRGFLQKL
;
A
#
# COMPACT_ATOMS: atom_id res chain seq x y z
N PHE A 1 30.66 10.31 -3.29
CA PHE A 1 31.94 10.04 -3.98
C PHE A 1 31.67 9.65 -5.43
N GLU A 2 32.64 9.88 -6.32
CA GLU A 2 32.53 9.72 -7.77
C GLU A 2 32.45 8.22 -8.15
N ASN A 3 31.52 7.88 -9.03
CA ASN A 3 31.25 6.52 -9.51
C ASN A 3 30.90 5.52 -8.39
N ASN A 4 30.09 5.94 -7.42
CA ASN A 4 29.71 5.13 -6.26
C ASN A 4 28.68 4.01 -6.56
N ASP A 5 28.27 3.81 -7.81
CA ASP A 5 27.30 2.83 -8.28
C ASP A 5 27.93 1.57 -8.89
N ARG A 6 29.25 1.57 -9.12
CA ARG A 6 29.95 0.50 -9.83
C ARG A 6 29.76 -0.88 -9.17
N PRO A 7 29.62 -1.96 -9.97
CA PRO A 7 29.63 -3.33 -9.45
C PRO A 7 30.91 -3.64 -8.67
N GLY A 8 30.76 -4.23 -7.49
CA GLY A 8 31.83 -4.43 -6.51
C GLY A 8 31.80 -3.42 -5.35
N ILE A 9 30.91 -2.42 -5.38
CA ILE A 9 30.66 -1.53 -4.24
C ILE A 9 29.44 -2.05 -3.46
N LEU A 10 29.64 -2.53 -2.24
CA LEU A 10 28.60 -3.15 -1.42
C LEU A 10 28.53 -2.50 -0.02
N THR A 11 27.38 -2.63 0.64
CA THR A 11 27.27 -2.25 2.05
C THR A 11 27.86 -3.36 2.94
N ALA A 12 28.37 -2.97 4.11
CA ALA A 12 28.90 -3.91 5.11
C ALA A 12 27.91 -5.04 5.44
N ARG A 13 26.64 -4.70 5.74
CA ARG A 13 25.59 -5.69 6.03
C ARG A 13 25.28 -6.60 4.83
N GLY A 14 25.41 -6.10 3.60
CA GLY A 14 25.28 -6.91 2.40
C GLY A 14 26.41 -7.94 2.30
N VAL A 15 27.64 -7.52 2.55
CA VAL A 15 28.83 -8.40 2.57
C VAL A 15 28.75 -9.43 3.68
N GLU A 16 28.44 -8.99 4.91
CA GLU A 16 28.27 -9.89 6.06
C GLU A 16 27.22 -10.96 5.78
N LYS A 17 26.08 -10.60 5.16
CA LYS A 17 25.04 -11.56 4.78
C LYS A 17 25.50 -12.55 3.71
N LEU A 18 26.24 -12.10 2.70
CA LEU A 18 26.78 -12.98 1.65
C LEU A 18 27.72 -14.03 2.26
N ILE A 19 28.60 -13.62 3.17
CA ILE A 19 29.53 -14.54 3.84
C ILE A 19 28.78 -15.45 4.82
N MET A 20 28.05 -14.88 5.77
CA MET A 20 27.52 -15.62 6.92
C MET A 20 26.28 -16.46 6.60
N CYS A 21 25.43 -16.01 5.68
CA CYS A 21 24.18 -16.69 5.36
C CYS A 21 24.25 -17.47 4.05
N HIS A 22 25.16 -17.09 3.14
CA HIS A 22 25.22 -17.67 1.80
C HIS A 22 26.57 -18.32 1.47
N ALA A 23 27.58 -18.22 2.34
CA ALA A 23 28.93 -18.73 2.11
C ALA A 23 29.54 -18.25 0.78
N VAL A 24 29.24 -17.00 0.40
CA VAL A 24 29.77 -16.35 -0.80
C VAL A 24 30.77 -15.30 -0.39
N LEU A 25 31.99 -15.39 -0.93
CA LEU A 25 32.97 -14.32 -0.85
C LEU A 25 32.71 -13.31 -1.98
N PRO A 26 32.34 -12.04 -1.68
CA PRO A 26 31.91 -11.09 -2.71
C PRO A 26 33.06 -10.50 -3.55
N GLY A 27 34.30 -10.64 -3.11
CA GLY A 27 35.52 -10.21 -3.80
C GLY A 27 36.77 -10.67 -3.06
N GLU A 28 37.90 -10.63 -3.74
CA GLU A 28 39.17 -11.16 -3.23
C GLU A 28 40.02 -10.05 -2.62
N ASP A 29 40.14 -8.91 -3.31
CA ASP A 29 40.93 -7.76 -2.86
C ASP A 29 39.99 -6.65 -2.40
N THR A 30 39.93 -6.45 -1.08
CA THR A 30 38.89 -5.65 -0.46
C THR A 30 39.44 -4.43 0.26
N VAL A 31 38.81 -3.27 0.05
CA VAL A 31 38.94 -2.11 0.93
C VAL A 31 37.65 -1.88 1.69
N VAL A 32 37.76 -1.68 3.00
CA VAL A 32 36.61 -1.36 3.87
C VAL A 32 36.67 0.10 4.27
N VAL A 33 35.58 0.83 4.05
CA VAL A 33 35.43 2.23 4.46
C VAL A 33 34.40 2.28 5.57
N THR A 34 34.73 2.92 6.67
CA THR A 34 33.88 2.92 7.87
C THR A 34 33.80 4.26 8.57
N THR A 35 32.71 4.49 9.31
CA THR A 35 32.60 5.58 10.30
C THR A 35 32.32 5.08 11.72
N HIS A 36 32.38 3.75 11.92
CA HIS A 36 32.09 3.09 13.18
C HIS A 36 32.81 1.73 13.30
N ASP A 37 32.77 1.11 14.47
CA ASP A 37 33.54 -0.12 14.74
C ASP A 37 33.04 -1.35 13.95
N GLY A 38 31.76 -1.37 13.62
CA GLY A 38 31.19 -2.42 12.75
C GLY A 38 31.88 -2.61 11.39
N GLY A 39 32.54 -1.59 10.84
CA GLY A 39 33.37 -1.77 9.63
C GLY A 39 34.61 -2.62 9.88
N PHE A 40 35.27 -2.46 11.03
CA PHE A 40 36.40 -3.31 11.42
C PHE A 40 35.95 -4.75 11.64
N HIS A 41 34.78 -4.96 12.25
CA HIS A 41 34.15 -6.28 12.33
C HIS A 41 33.96 -6.91 10.94
N THR A 42 33.45 -6.14 9.97
CA THR A 42 33.29 -6.63 8.59
C THR A 42 34.64 -6.97 7.95
N ALA A 43 35.69 -6.19 8.22
CA ALA A 43 37.05 -6.46 7.75
C ALA A 43 37.61 -7.78 8.31
N LEU A 44 37.43 -8.03 9.61
CA LEU A 44 37.81 -9.29 10.25
C LEU A 44 37.07 -10.48 9.64
N LEU A 45 35.76 -10.31 9.40
CA LEU A 45 34.94 -11.33 8.77
C LEU A 45 35.43 -11.68 7.36
N LEU A 46 35.74 -10.68 6.54
CA LEU A 46 36.31 -10.86 5.21
C LEU A 46 37.65 -11.60 5.26
N LYS A 47 38.54 -11.18 6.17
CA LYS A 47 39.84 -11.82 6.37
C LYS A 47 39.69 -13.29 6.77
N GLY A 48 38.78 -13.58 7.70
CA GLY A 48 38.46 -14.94 8.13
C GLY A 48 37.82 -15.80 7.03
N ALA A 49 37.08 -15.18 6.11
CA ALA A 49 36.52 -15.83 4.93
C ALA A 49 37.54 -16.02 3.78
N GLY A 50 38.78 -15.52 3.94
CA GLY A 50 39.87 -15.71 2.98
C GLY A 50 40.09 -14.55 2.00
N ALA A 51 39.38 -13.42 2.13
CA ALA A 51 39.70 -12.23 1.35
C ALA A 51 40.99 -11.55 1.82
N ASN A 52 41.68 -10.94 0.86
CA ASN A 52 42.76 -10.01 1.11
C ASN A 52 42.17 -8.62 1.44
N VAL A 53 42.14 -8.26 2.72
CA VAL A 53 41.78 -6.90 3.14
C VAL A 53 42.97 -5.99 2.93
N VAL A 54 42.94 -5.23 1.83
CA VAL A 54 44.02 -4.33 1.39
C VAL A 54 44.18 -3.16 2.34
N ALA A 55 43.07 -2.58 2.81
CA ALA A 55 43.08 -1.48 3.76
C ALA A 55 41.72 -1.33 4.46
N VAL A 56 41.75 -0.73 5.67
CA VAL A 56 40.58 -0.13 6.31
C VAL A 56 40.75 1.38 6.31
N VAL A 57 39.72 2.09 5.86
CA VAL A 57 39.67 3.54 5.75
C VAL A 57 38.60 4.02 6.73
N ASP A 58 39.02 4.60 7.83
CA ASP A 58 38.14 5.05 8.90
C ASP A 58 37.98 6.57 8.83
N GLY A 59 36.75 7.03 8.67
CA GLY A 59 36.42 8.44 8.60
C GLY A 59 36.61 9.20 9.92
N ARG A 60 36.86 8.51 11.02
CA ARG A 60 37.12 9.16 12.31
C ARG A 60 38.58 9.62 12.39
N GLU A 61 38.81 10.88 12.76
CA GLU A 61 40.16 11.45 12.95
C GLU A 61 40.80 11.03 14.27
N SER A 62 39.97 10.84 15.30
CA SER A 62 40.39 10.47 16.65
C SER A 62 39.29 9.66 17.35
N GLY A 63 39.68 8.88 18.36
CA GLY A 63 38.78 8.01 19.11
C GLY A 63 39.57 6.93 19.85
N SER A 64 38.96 6.29 20.83
CA SER A 64 39.51 5.09 21.45
C SER A 64 39.58 3.98 20.42
N VAL A 65 40.71 3.27 20.36
CA VAL A 65 40.84 2.05 19.55
C VAL A 65 39.85 1.02 20.08
N GLY A 66 38.87 0.66 19.26
CA GLY A 66 37.90 -0.38 19.59
C GLY A 66 38.52 -1.78 19.51
N GLU A 67 37.85 -2.76 20.13
CA GLU A 67 38.32 -4.16 20.16
C GLU A 67 38.57 -4.72 18.74
N PHE A 68 37.65 -4.44 17.80
CA PHE A 68 37.81 -4.89 16.42
C PHE A 68 38.92 -4.17 15.67
N GLU A 69 39.17 -2.89 15.97
CA GLU A 69 40.26 -2.15 15.36
C GLU A 69 41.61 -2.72 15.82
N GLU A 70 41.76 -3.01 17.11
CA GLU A 70 42.96 -3.65 17.65
C GLU A 70 43.24 -5.01 16.99
N GLN A 71 42.21 -5.84 16.80
CA GLN A 71 42.34 -7.11 16.10
C GLN A 71 42.75 -6.94 14.63
N VAL A 72 42.23 -5.93 13.93
CA VAL A 72 42.64 -5.62 12.54
C VAL A 72 44.11 -5.20 12.47
N LEU A 73 44.57 -4.37 13.41
CA LEU A 73 45.97 -3.95 13.52
C LEU A 73 46.90 -5.13 13.82
N ASN A 74 46.49 -6.05 14.70
CA ASN A 74 47.24 -7.27 15.02
C ASN A 74 47.40 -8.22 13.82
N LEU A 75 46.48 -8.14 12.85
CA LEU A 75 46.57 -8.87 11.57
C LEU A 75 47.37 -8.13 10.50
N ALA A 76 48.06 -7.04 10.87
CA ALA A 76 48.85 -6.18 9.99
C ALA A 76 48.07 -5.60 8.80
N VAL A 77 46.75 -5.43 8.94
CA VAL A 77 45.92 -4.74 7.95
C VAL A 77 46.09 -3.23 8.16
N PRO A 78 46.46 -2.45 7.12
CA PRO A 78 46.71 -1.02 7.30
C PRO A 78 45.40 -0.25 7.50
N VAL A 79 45.40 0.64 8.49
CA VAL A 79 44.26 1.51 8.85
C VAL A 79 44.62 2.96 8.55
N TYR A 80 43.75 3.67 7.83
CA TYR A 80 43.91 5.09 7.48
C TYR A 80 42.76 5.89 8.10
N LYS A 81 43.09 6.82 9.00
CA LYS A 81 42.13 7.62 9.80
C LYS A 81 41.83 8.96 9.12
N GLY A 82 40.65 9.52 9.37
CA GLY A 82 40.20 10.82 8.85
C GLY A 82 39.98 10.87 7.32
N LEU A 83 39.93 9.71 6.67
CA LEU A 83 39.82 9.61 5.21
C LEU A 83 38.52 8.92 4.80
N THR A 84 38.13 9.14 3.55
CA THR A 84 37.00 8.47 2.88
C THR A 84 37.32 8.25 1.41
N VAL A 85 36.41 7.61 0.67
CA VAL A 85 36.55 7.40 -0.77
C VAL A 85 36.20 8.68 -1.51
N HIS A 86 37.05 9.06 -2.46
CA HIS A 86 36.81 10.15 -3.39
C HIS A 86 36.26 9.64 -4.72
N ALA A 87 36.84 8.57 -5.27
CA ALA A 87 36.44 8.02 -6.56
C ALA A 87 36.61 6.50 -6.65
N ALA A 88 35.75 5.85 -7.43
CA ALA A 88 35.92 4.46 -7.84
C ALA A 88 36.15 4.33 -9.36
N HIS A 89 37.11 3.49 -9.73
CA HIS A 89 37.58 3.30 -11.11
C HIS A 89 37.33 1.88 -11.60
N GLY A 90 37.03 1.75 -12.88
CA GLY A 90 36.83 0.47 -13.55
C GLY A 90 35.70 0.54 -14.57
N LYS A 91 35.67 -0.41 -15.52
CA LYS A 91 34.68 -0.41 -16.62
C LYS A 91 33.44 -1.24 -16.30
N LYS A 92 33.62 -2.55 -16.09
CA LYS A 92 32.52 -3.50 -15.81
C LYS A 92 32.30 -3.76 -14.31
N ARG A 93 33.34 -3.55 -13.52
CA ARG A 93 33.39 -3.66 -12.06
C ARG A 93 34.50 -2.73 -11.57
N ILE A 94 34.54 -2.46 -10.28
CA ILE A 94 35.66 -1.73 -9.69
C ILE A 94 36.97 -2.49 -9.89
N ARG A 95 38.05 -1.71 -10.04
CA ARG A 95 39.43 -2.19 -10.11
C ARG A 95 40.35 -1.41 -9.20
N ARG A 96 39.98 -0.17 -8.88
CA ARG A 96 40.76 0.74 -8.05
C ARG A 96 39.82 1.75 -7.38
N ILE A 97 40.22 2.21 -6.21
CA ILE A 97 39.60 3.36 -5.53
C ILE A 97 40.66 4.39 -5.21
N ASP A 98 40.23 5.64 -5.09
CA ASP A 98 41.02 6.74 -4.55
C ASP A 98 40.40 7.19 -3.23
N ILE A 99 41.24 7.41 -2.22
CA ILE A 99 40.84 7.87 -0.90
C ILE A 99 41.45 9.23 -0.62
N GLY A 100 40.79 10.05 0.20
CA GLY A 100 41.28 11.37 0.61
C GLY A 100 40.48 11.94 1.77
N PRO A 101 40.77 13.19 2.17
CA PRO A 101 40.12 13.83 3.32
C PRO A 101 38.60 13.91 3.16
N ILE A 102 37.87 13.75 4.27
CA ILE A 102 36.40 13.85 4.28
C ILE A 102 35.92 15.25 3.88
N SER A 103 36.69 16.28 4.23
CA SER A 103 36.41 17.67 3.87
C SER A 103 36.45 17.94 2.36
N GLY A 104 36.95 17.01 1.55
CA GLY A 104 37.27 17.25 0.15
C GLY A 104 38.74 17.61 -0.06
N GLY A 105 39.11 17.89 -1.32
CA GLY A 105 40.47 18.19 -1.76
C GLY A 105 41.13 17.02 -2.51
N ASP A 106 42.46 17.06 -2.58
CA ASP A 106 43.26 16.08 -3.31
C ASP A 106 43.16 14.67 -2.70
N SER A 107 43.15 13.66 -3.56
CA SER A 107 43.23 12.27 -3.13
C SER A 107 44.59 11.99 -2.48
N HIS A 108 44.54 11.35 -1.32
CA HIS A 108 45.71 10.97 -0.53
C HIS A 108 46.40 9.72 -1.08
N LYS A 109 45.63 8.69 -1.45
CA LYS A 109 46.17 7.39 -1.87
C LYS A 109 45.17 6.60 -2.70
N SER A 110 45.67 5.70 -3.54
CA SER A 110 44.85 4.77 -4.31
C SER A 110 45.13 3.31 -3.93
N PHE A 111 44.12 2.46 -4.06
CA PHE A 111 44.21 1.03 -3.81
C PHE A 111 43.54 0.25 -4.95
N ASP A 112 44.25 -0.71 -5.51
CA ASP A 112 43.64 -1.70 -6.39
C ASP A 112 42.78 -2.65 -5.55
N CYS A 113 41.53 -2.85 -5.97
CA CYS A 113 40.56 -3.70 -5.29
C CYS A 113 39.45 -4.10 -6.25
N ASP A 114 38.82 -5.25 -5.99
CA ASP A 114 37.62 -5.70 -6.69
C ASP A 114 36.36 -5.66 -5.82
N LEU A 115 36.52 -5.41 -4.52
CA LEU A 115 35.45 -5.13 -3.57
C LEU A 115 35.73 -3.87 -2.74
N LEU A 116 34.76 -2.94 -2.73
CA LEU A 116 34.71 -1.80 -1.84
C LEU A 116 33.52 -1.98 -0.91
N VAL A 117 33.78 -2.00 0.39
CA VAL A 117 32.75 -2.16 1.41
C VAL A 117 32.47 -0.85 2.11
N MET A 118 31.22 -0.42 2.08
CA MET A 118 30.74 0.79 2.73
C MET A 118 30.05 0.44 4.06
N ALA A 119 30.72 0.72 5.17
CA ALA A 119 30.25 0.62 6.55
C ALA A 119 30.01 2.03 7.13
N VAL A 120 29.17 2.82 6.47
CA VAL A 120 29.04 4.26 6.75
C VAL A 120 27.59 4.63 7.01
N GLY A 121 27.35 5.33 8.11
CA GLY A 121 26.02 5.75 8.53
C GLY A 121 25.11 4.59 8.97
N PHE A 122 24.01 4.93 9.62
CA PHE A 122 23.01 3.97 10.06
C PHE A 122 21.62 4.50 9.76
N LYS A 123 20.82 3.74 9.01
CA LYS A 123 19.47 4.15 8.62
C LYS A 123 18.41 3.23 9.23
N PRO A 124 17.68 3.69 10.26
CA PRO A 124 16.55 2.97 10.80
C PRO A 124 15.44 2.69 9.76
N GLN A 125 14.87 1.48 9.78
CA GLN A 125 13.72 1.13 8.95
C GLN A 125 12.41 1.62 9.60
N VAL A 126 12.12 2.91 9.47
CA VAL A 126 10.95 3.57 10.09
C VAL A 126 9.67 3.51 9.27
N ASN A 127 9.69 2.88 8.09
CA ASN A 127 8.56 2.89 7.14
C ASN A 127 7.23 2.46 7.77
N LEU A 128 7.20 1.34 8.49
CA LEU A 128 5.96 0.85 9.10
C LEU A 128 5.47 1.78 10.21
N LEU A 129 6.39 2.32 11.01
CA LEU A 129 6.05 3.27 12.08
C LEU A 129 5.48 4.57 11.50
N SER A 130 6.07 5.06 10.42
CA SER A 130 5.61 6.29 9.76
C SER A 130 4.29 6.09 9.02
N MET A 131 4.05 4.94 8.40
CA MET A 131 2.75 4.65 7.75
C MET A 131 1.58 4.65 8.74
N GLY A 132 1.84 4.25 9.99
CA GLY A 132 0.86 4.25 11.07
C GLY A 132 0.82 5.54 11.90
N SER A 133 1.65 6.53 11.60
CA SER A 133 1.77 7.76 12.40
C SER A 133 2.16 8.98 11.53
N LYS A 134 2.94 9.91 12.10
CA LYS A 134 3.50 11.08 11.43
C LYS A 134 4.77 10.74 10.63
N ARG A 135 5.27 11.74 9.92
CA ARG A 135 6.57 11.67 9.24
C ARG A 135 7.69 11.47 10.27
N PRO A 136 8.79 10.78 9.91
CA PRO A 136 9.95 10.69 10.78
C PRO A 136 10.56 12.07 11.00
N GLU A 137 11.06 12.30 12.20
CA GLU A 137 11.77 13.51 12.60
C GLU A 137 13.26 13.21 12.74
N TRP A 138 14.10 14.21 12.48
CA TRP A 138 15.56 14.10 12.64
C TRP A 138 15.93 14.16 14.13
N ASP A 139 16.58 13.12 14.63
CA ASP A 139 17.17 13.07 15.97
C ASP A 139 18.65 13.47 15.87
N ALA A 140 18.95 14.72 16.23
CA ALA A 140 20.30 15.27 16.14
C ALA A 140 21.29 14.62 17.13
N GLU A 141 20.84 14.08 18.25
CA GLU A 141 21.70 13.36 19.20
C GLU A 141 22.15 12.04 18.57
N ARG A 142 21.24 11.35 17.87
CA ARG A 142 21.52 10.04 17.27
C ARG A 142 21.93 10.05 15.81
N GLN A 143 21.83 11.20 15.15
CA GLN A 143 22.09 11.38 13.72
C GLN A 143 21.25 10.44 12.84
N ILE A 144 19.97 10.27 13.19
CA ILE A 144 19.05 9.36 12.48
C ILE A 144 17.63 9.92 12.41
N LEU A 145 16.82 9.37 11.51
CA LEU A 145 15.38 9.62 11.46
C LEU A 145 14.62 8.67 12.39
N ARG A 146 13.69 9.21 13.18
CA ARG A 146 12.89 8.45 14.16
C ARG A 146 11.42 8.80 14.12
N VAL A 147 10.59 7.87 14.59
CA VAL A 147 9.17 8.09 14.86
C VAL A 147 8.95 7.81 16.34
N THR A 148 8.66 8.86 17.10
CA THR A 148 8.53 8.82 18.57
C THR A 148 7.07 8.92 19.03
N ASP A 149 6.24 9.66 18.29
CA ASP A 149 4.80 9.78 18.51
C ASP A 149 4.09 8.57 17.88
N LEU A 150 3.85 7.51 18.67
CA LEU A 150 3.14 6.31 18.20
C LEU A 150 1.70 6.31 18.74
N PRO A 151 0.71 5.89 17.93
CA PRO A 151 -0.66 5.72 18.42
C PRO A 151 -0.75 4.76 19.61
N SER A 152 -1.79 4.92 20.42
CA SER A 152 -2.07 4.02 21.55
C SER A 152 -2.11 2.56 21.10
N GLY A 153 -1.38 1.69 21.81
CA GLY A 153 -1.27 0.27 21.50
C GLY A 153 -0.18 -0.08 20.48
N MET A 154 0.52 0.90 19.90
CA MET A 154 1.66 0.67 19.02
C MET A 154 2.98 0.84 19.79
N TYR A 155 3.93 -0.04 19.50
CA TYR A 155 5.21 -0.13 20.20
C TYR A 155 6.34 -0.29 19.19
N SER A 156 7.50 0.30 19.49
CA SER A 156 8.70 0.16 18.68
C SER A 156 9.91 -0.14 19.58
N THR A 157 10.83 -0.96 19.11
CA THR A 157 12.01 -1.39 19.89
C THR A 157 13.17 -1.77 18.96
N GLY A 158 14.38 -1.72 19.50
CA GLY A 158 15.60 -2.08 18.80
C GLY A 158 16.11 -0.99 17.85
N GLU A 159 16.65 -1.43 16.72
CA GLU A 159 17.39 -0.60 15.77
C GLU A 159 16.59 0.51 15.09
N VAL A 160 15.25 0.47 15.16
CA VAL A 160 14.40 1.61 14.74
C VAL A 160 14.65 2.88 15.57
N HIS A 161 15.31 2.73 16.73
CA HIS A 161 15.76 3.83 17.60
C HIS A 161 17.26 4.09 17.51
N GLY A 162 17.96 3.51 16.52
CA GLY A 162 19.41 3.64 16.35
C GLY A 162 20.17 2.37 16.71
N SER A 163 21.40 2.27 16.18
CA SER A 163 22.33 1.17 16.40
C SER A 163 22.55 0.90 17.90
N ALA A 164 22.73 -0.35 18.28
CA ALA A 164 23.06 -0.74 19.64
C ALA A 164 23.64 -2.15 19.70
N GLY A 165 24.37 -2.46 20.77
CA GLY A 165 24.86 -3.81 21.03
C GLY A 165 23.71 -4.81 21.26
N PHE A 166 23.95 -6.09 20.94
CA PHE A 166 22.95 -7.15 21.05
C PHE A 166 22.27 -7.22 22.42
N THR A 167 23.05 -7.14 23.51
CA THR A 167 22.53 -7.20 24.89
C THR A 167 21.50 -6.11 25.16
N ARG A 168 21.72 -4.89 24.65
CA ARG A 168 20.77 -3.79 24.78
C ARG A 168 19.53 -4.06 23.95
N LEU A 169 19.69 -4.39 22.66
CA LEU A 169 18.57 -4.68 21.75
C LEU A 169 17.67 -5.79 22.31
N PHE A 170 18.27 -6.83 22.88
CA PHE A 170 17.56 -7.94 23.51
C PHE A 170 16.75 -7.47 24.74
N SER A 171 17.37 -6.70 25.62
CA SER A 171 16.71 -6.13 26.82
C SER A 171 15.57 -5.18 26.44
N GLU A 172 15.77 -4.30 25.46
CA GLU A 172 14.74 -3.42 24.92
C GLU A 172 13.57 -4.21 24.34
N GLY A 173 13.85 -5.27 23.59
CA GLY A 173 12.82 -6.17 23.06
C GLY A 173 11.96 -6.78 24.17
N ILE A 174 12.58 -7.31 25.23
CA ILE A 174 11.87 -7.88 26.37
C ILE A 174 11.05 -6.82 27.10
N LYS A 175 11.62 -5.65 27.39
CA LYS A 175 10.93 -4.56 28.10
C LYS A 175 9.70 -4.11 27.31
N THR A 176 9.87 -3.84 26.01
CA THR A 176 8.80 -3.39 25.13
C THR A 176 7.72 -4.46 24.97
N GLY A 177 8.08 -5.73 24.77
CA GLY A 177 7.11 -6.82 24.68
C GLY A 177 6.26 -7.00 25.95
N LYS A 178 6.88 -6.92 27.13
CA LYS A 178 6.17 -6.96 28.42
C LYS A 178 5.24 -5.77 28.62
N ALA A 179 5.65 -4.58 28.20
CA ALA A 179 4.82 -3.38 28.27
C ALA A 179 3.62 -3.48 27.32
N ALA A 180 3.84 -3.96 26.10
CA ALA A 180 2.78 -4.20 25.11
C ALA A 180 1.73 -5.18 25.62
N ALA A 181 2.15 -6.32 26.18
CA ALA A 181 1.23 -7.30 26.77
C ALA A 181 0.40 -6.72 27.93
N LYS A 182 0.94 -5.74 28.66
CA LYS A 182 0.28 -5.08 29.79
C LYS A 182 -0.40 -3.76 29.42
N LYS A 183 -0.39 -3.36 28.15
CA LYS A 183 -0.85 -2.05 27.66
C LYS A 183 -0.27 -0.86 28.45
N LYS A 184 1.02 -0.95 28.81
CA LYS A 184 1.76 0.10 29.52
C LYS A 184 2.62 0.89 28.55
N SER A 185 3.02 2.11 28.92
CA SER A 185 4.03 2.86 28.20
C SER A 185 5.42 2.23 28.36
N VAL A 186 6.29 2.52 27.41
CA VAL A 186 7.70 2.14 27.44
C VAL A 186 8.53 3.41 27.50
N GLU A 187 9.43 3.51 28.47
CA GLU A 187 10.38 4.61 28.54
C GLU A 187 11.39 4.53 27.39
N SER A 188 11.80 5.70 26.90
CA SER A 188 12.87 5.81 25.91
C SER A 188 14.19 5.30 26.49
N SER A 189 14.92 4.51 25.71
CA SER A 189 16.31 4.15 26.01
C SER A 189 17.25 5.21 25.44
N LYS A 190 18.37 5.46 26.13
CA LYS A 190 19.47 6.28 25.59
C LYS A 190 20.47 5.38 24.84
N ARG A 191 21.19 5.97 23.89
CA ARG A 191 22.33 5.34 23.21
C ARG A 191 23.62 5.83 23.86
N SER A 192 24.61 4.95 24.01
CA SER A 192 25.95 5.35 24.44
C SER A 192 26.74 5.93 23.26
N GLU A 193 27.83 6.65 23.54
CA GLU A 193 28.63 7.33 22.50
C GLU A 193 29.16 6.36 21.43
N ASP A 194 29.53 5.14 21.82
CA ASP A 194 29.96 4.05 20.94
C ASP A 194 28.84 3.47 20.06
N GLU A 195 27.57 3.67 20.46
CA GLU A 195 26.39 3.27 19.69
C GLU A 195 25.96 4.35 18.67
N LEU A 196 26.52 5.55 18.75
CA LEU A 196 26.24 6.65 17.83
C LEU A 196 27.06 6.47 16.54
N ILE A 197 26.37 6.13 15.46
CA ILE A 197 27.01 5.98 14.15
C ILE A 197 26.88 7.29 13.39
N MET A 198 28.00 7.98 13.25
CA MET A 198 28.08 9.18 12.41
C MET A 198 27.85 8.82 10.95
N ALA A 199 26.96 9.54 10.30
CA ALA A 199 26.82 9.47 8.85
C ALA A 199 27.93 10.30 8.20
N LEU A 200 28.57 9.76 7.14
CA LEU A 200 29.44 10.58 6.29
C LEU A 200 28.66 11.78 5.73
N PRO A 201 29.36 12.88 5.39
CA PRO A 201 28.77 13.93 4.59
C PRO A 201 28.09 13.35 3.35
N ALA A 202 26.85 13.75 3.12
CA ALA A 202 26.09 13.33 1.95
C ALA A 202 26.67 13.96 0.67
N ASP A 203 27.39 15.08 0.81
CA ASP A 203 28.17 15.71 -0.23
C ASP A 203 29.65 15.73 0.15
N ILE A 204 30.51 15.49 -0.84
CA ILE A 204 31.96 15.61 -0.72
C ILE A 204 32.38 16.36 -1.96
N GLU A 205 33.13 17.46 -1.82
CA GLU A 205 33.59 18.29 -2.94
C GLU A 205 34.25 17.47 -4.05
N SER A 206 35.07 16.49 -3.67
CA SER A 206 35.75 15.56 -4.57
C SER A 206 34.82 14.50 -5.20
N GLY A 207 33.51 14.59 -4.97
CA GLY A 207 32.50 13.61 -5.39
C GLY A 207 32.21 13.60 -6.89
N GLY A 208 32.64 14.63 -7.64
CA GLY A 208 32.50 14.70 -9.09
C GLY A 208 31.04 14.68 -9.58
N LYS A 209 30.85 14.43 -10.89
CA LYS A 209 29.52 14.45 -11.53
C LYS A 209 28.76 13.12 -11.40
N ASN A 210 29.46 11.99 -11.31
CA ASN A 210 28.86 10.66 -11.19
C ASN A 210 28.72 10.25 -9.72
N HIS A 211 28.31 11.20 -8.87
CA HIS A 211 28.00 10.97 -7.47
C HIS A 211 26.52 10.57 -7.34
N PHE A 212 26.19 9.27 -7.40
CA PHE A 212 24.80 8.85 -7.36
C PHE A 212 24.20 8.97 -5.95
N ILE A 213 23.08 9.68 -5.86
CA ILE A 213 22.25 9.77 -4.67
C ILE A 213 21.14 8.73 -4.74
N CYS A 214 20.51 8.55 -5.91
CA CYS A 214 19.46 7.56 -6.14
C CYS A 214 19.85 6.55 -7.23
N LYS A 215 20.61 5.53 -6.86
CA LYS A 215 21.10 4.48 -7.77
C LYS A 215 20.02 3.74 -8.57
N CYS A 216 18.77 3.67 -8.08
CA CYS A 216 17.71 2.96 -8.79
C CYS A 216 16.98 3.81 -9.83
N MET A 217 17.21 5.12 -9.81
CA MET A 217 16.63 6.09 -10.74
C MET A 217 17.72 6.87 -11.47
N ASP A 218 18.99 6.44 -11.35
CA ASP A 218 20.18 7.09 -11.90
C ASP A 218 20.32 8.58 -11.59
N VAL A 219 19.80 9.03 -10.43
CA VAL A 219 19.89 10.44 -10.03
C VAL A 219 21.20 10.72 -9.30
N THR A 220 21.98 11.63 -9.85
CA THR A 220 23.25 12.13 -9.29
C THR A 220 23.06 13.36 -8.40
N ARG A 221 24.09 13.66 -7.59
CA ARG A 221 24.17 14.89 -6.79
C ARG A 221 24.13 16.14 -7.68
N TYR A 222 24.80 16.09 -8.83
CA TYR A 222 24.81 17.18 -9.80
C TYR A 222 23.40 17.49 -10.33
N GLU A 223 22.62 16.46 -10.69
CA GLU A 223 21.24 16.63 -11.15
C GLU A 223 20.30 17.10 -10.03
N ALA A 224 20.52 16.62 -8.80
CA ALA A 224 19.78 17.10 -7.63
C ALA A 224 20.03 18.59 -7.38
N GLN A 225 21.30 19.05 -7.47
CA GLN A 225 21.63 20.46 -7.35
C GLN A 225 21.01 21.30 -8.47
N ALA A 226 21.13 20.86 -9.73
CA ALA A 226 20.54 21.56 -10.86
C ALA A 226 19.01 21.71 -10.70
N SER A 227 18.35 20.67 -10.18
CA SER A 227 16.90 20.73 -9.87
C SER A 227 16.58 21.80 -8.81
N ILE A 228 17.41 21.93 -7.78
CA ILE A 228 17.25 22.96 -6.75
C ILE A 228 17.49 24.35 -7.35
N ASP A 229 18.52 24.51 -8.17
CA ASP A 229 18.85 25.77 -8.86
C ASP A 229 17.73 26.23 -9.81
N GLU A 230 16.96 25.30 -10.36
CA GLU A 230 15.74 25.57 -11.16
C GLU A 230 14.51 25.96 -10.32
N GLY A 231 14.61 25.92 -8.98
CA GLY A 231 13.56 26.31 -8.04
C GLY A 231 12.80 25.14 -7.40
N TYR A 232 13.24 23.89 -7.58
CA TYR A 232 12.67 22.73 -6.88
C TYR A 232 13.34 22.51 -5.52
N ASP A 233 13.25 23.52 -4.65
CA ASP A 233 13.96 23.64 -3.36
C ASP A 233 13.24 23.00 -2.16
N GLN A 234 12.15 22.26 -2.39
CA GLN A 234 11.45 21.50 -1.36
C GLN A 234 11.63 20.00 -1.60
N VAL A 235 11.82 19.20 -0.54
CA VAL A 235 12.06 17.74 -0.68
C VAL A 235 10.99 17.03 -1.52
N GLU A 236 9.73 17.46 -1.41
CA GLU A 236 8.60 16.92 -2.17
C GLU A 236 8.60 17.36 -3.64
N SER A 237 8.99 18.60 -3.96
CA SER A 237 9.07 19.08 -5.34
C SER A 237 10.32 18.50 -6.03
N LEU A 238 11.46 18.48 -5.35
CA LEU A 238 12.71 17.85 -5.79
C LEU A 238 12.49 16.38 -6.15
N LYS A 239 11.79 15.62 -5.29
CA LYS A 239 11.40 14.23 -5.56
C LYS A 239 10.61 14.07 -6.85
N ARG A 240 9.59 14.91 -7.06
CA ARG A 240 8.69 14.82 -8.23
C ARG A 240 9.41 15.16 -9.52
N TYR A 241 10.28 16.15 -9.47
CA TYR A 241 11.04 16.62 -10.63
C TYR A 241 12.15 15.66 -11.02
N SER A 242 12.99 15.28 -10.05
CA SER A 242 14.15 14.40 -10.30
C SER A 242 13.80 12.91 -10.35
N SER A 243 12.57 12.51 -10.01
CA SER A 243 12.12 11.11 -9.80
C SER A 243 12.81 10.35 -8.65
N MET A 244 13.64 11.05 -7.87
CA MET A 244 14.43 10.48 -6.80
C MET A 244 13.59 9.83 -5.70
N GLY A 245 13.93 8.60 -5.33
CA GLY A 245 13.18 7.83 -4.33
C GLY A 245 11.88 7.21 -4.85
N MET A 246 11.56 7.38 -6.13
CA MET A 246 10.37 6.77 -6.77
C MET A 246 10.63 5.40 -7.37
N GLY A 247 11.88 4.94 -7.38
CA GLY A 247 12.25 3.62 -7.91
C GLY A 247 11.76 2.44 -7.06
N PRO A 248 12.11 1.20 -7.45
CA PRO A 248 11.64 -0.02 -6.79
C PRO A 248 11.96 -0.11 -5.30
N CYS A 249 13.05 0.53 -4.86
CA CYS A 249 13.43 0.58 -3.46
C CYS A 249 12.59 1.57 -2.62
N GLN A 250 11.75 2.39 -3.25
CA GLN A 250 10.92 3.43 -2.61
C GLN A 250 11.75 4.33 -1.68
N GLY A 251 12.96 4.69 -2.15
CA GLY A 251 13.91 5.56 -1.46
C GLY A 251 14.49 5.02 -0.15
N LYS A 252 14.38 3.72 0.12
CA LYS A 252 15.05 3.05 1.25
C LYS A 252 16.56 3.30 1.26
N ALA A 253 17.21 3.44 0.11
CA ALA A 253 18.63 3.75 0.03
C ALA A 253 18.94 5.26 0.09
N CYS A 254 18.08 6.13 -0.47
CA CYS A 254 18.45 7.52 -0.74
C CYS A 254 17.72 8.59 0.09
N HIS A 255 16.51 8.32 0.61
CA HIS A 255 15.64 9.36 1.20
C HIS A 255 16.29 10.24 2.27
N GLU A 256 17.17 9.66 3.11
CA GLU A 256 17.83 10.40 4.18
C GLU A 256 18.92 11.33 3.60
N ALA A 257 19.78 10.79 2.74
CA ALA A 257 20.80 11.59 2.04
C ALA A 257 20.14 12.74 1.26
N VAL A 258 19.02 12.49 0.60
CA VAL A 258 18.25 13.50 -0.13
C VAL A 258 17.73 14.59 0.78
N ALA A 259 17.12 14.22 1.91
CA ALA A 259 16.57 15.22 2.82
C ALA A 259 17.68 16.09 3.42
N ARG A 260 18.83 15.48 3.78
CA ARG A 260 20.02 16.20 4.27
C ARG A 260 20.63 17.13 3.21
N LEU A 261 20.78 16.65 1.97
CA LEU A 261 21.32 17.45 0.87
C LEU A 261 20.39 18.61 0.52
N ALA A 262 19.09 18.35 0.37
CA ALA A 262 18.10 19.38 0.14
C ALA A 262 18.17 20.45 1.23
N ALA A 263 18.29 20.06 2.51
CA ALA A 263 18.42 21.04 3.58
C ALA A 263 19.73 21.84 3.56
N GLN A 264 20.84 21.20 3.22
CA GLN A 264 22.13 21.88 3.05
C GLN A 264 22.08 22.92 1.91
N ASP A 265 21.50 22.57 0.77
CA ASP A 265 21.54 23.38 -0.45
C ASP A 265 20.53 24.54 -0.44
N THR A 266 19.43 24.38 0.28
CA THR A 266 18.31 25.33 0.31
C THR A 266 18.34 26.23 1.55
N GLY A 267 19.26 25.95 2.49
CA GLY A 267 19.32 26.61 3.78
C GLY A 267 18.15 26.28 4.71
N LEU A 268 17.33 25.27 4.38
CA LEU A 268 16.28 24.78 5.27
C LEU A 268 16.89 24.29 6.58
N SER A 269 16.15 24.43 7.68
CA SER A 269 16.60 23.89 8.95
C SER A 269 16.74 22.37 8.85
N SER A 270 17.69 21.79 9.57
CA SER A 270 17.84 20.32 9.63
C SER A 270 16.61 19.60 10.18
N LEU A 271 15.71 20.32 10.85
CA LEU A 271 14.41 19.81 11.32
C LEU A 271 13.38 19.73 10.20
N ASP A 272 13.45 20.62 9.19
CA ASP A 272 12.58 20.62 8.02
C ASP A 272 13.08 19.65 6.92
N ALA A 273 14.29 19.13 7.09
CA ALA A 273 14.95 18.09 6.29
C ALA A 273 14.31 16.70 6.48
N VAL A 274 12.98 16.61 6.37
CA VAL A 274 12.24 15.35 6.57
C VAL A 274 12.03 14.61 5.26
N PRO A 275 12.10 13.26 5.26
CA PRO A 275 11.75 12.47 4.10
C PRO A 275 10.32 12.71 3.62
N THR A 276 10.09 12.42 2.34
CA THR A 276 8.74 12.37 1.79
C THR A 276 7.88 11.31 2.47
N THR A 277 6.56 11.49 2.40
CA THR A 277 5.59 10.59 3.05
C THR A 277 5.80 9.13 2.62
N MET A 278 5.94 8.23 3.61
CA MET A 278 6.04 6.79 3.39
C MET A 278 4.63 6.19 3.27
N ARG A 279 4.36 5.39 2.22
CA ARG A 279 3.03 4.89 1.88
C ARG A 279 3.01 3.36 1.78
N PRO A 280 1.90 2.69 2.12
CA PRO A 280 1.70 1.28 1.78
C PRO A 280 1.74 1.05 0.26
N PRO A 281 2.17 -0.14 -0.20
CA PRO A 281 2.71 -1.24 0.61
C PRO A 281 4.20 -1.04 0.96
N PHE A 282 4.67 -1.62 2.07
CA PHE A 282 6.09 -1.54 2.49
C PHE A 282 7.07 -2.10 1.44
N SER A 283 6.66 -3.16 0.75
CA SER A 283 7.32 -3.77 -0.39
C SER A 283 6.28 -4.01 -1.48
N SER A 284 6.72 -4.17 -2.72
CA SER A 284 5.81 -4.53 -3.81
C SER A 284 5.03 -5.81 -3.49
N VAL A 285 3.74 -5.80 -3.81
CA VAL A 285 2.82 -6.93 -3.68
C VAL A 285 2.19 -7.16 -5.04
N SER A 286 2.10 -8.42 -5.47
CA SER A 286 1.48 -8.74 -6.75
C SER A 286 -0.02 -8.46 -6.71
N PHE A 287 -0.57 -7.99 -7.84
CA PHE A 287 -2.01 -7.77 -7.94
C PHE A 287 -2.81 -9.06 -7.76
N GLY A 288 -2.27 -10.22 -8.16
CA GLY A 288 -2.91 -11.51 -7.94
C GLY A 288 -3.10 -11.87 -6.46
N ILE A 289 -2.12 -11.52 -5.60
CA ILE A 289 -2.26 -11.68 -4.15
C ILE A 289 -3.35 -10.74 -3.61
N LEU A 290 -3.36 -9.48 -4.05
CA LEU A 290 -4.36 -8.49 -3.61
C LEU A 290 -5.77 -8.85 -4.09
N ALA A 291 -5.90 -9.44 -5.28
CA ALA A 291 -7.17 -9.92 -5.83
C ALA A 291 -7.71 -11.14 -5.07
N GLY A 292 -6.86 -11.89 -4.38
CA GLY A 292 -7.26 -13.10 -3.66
C GLY A 292 -7.97 -14.11 -4.57
N ARG A 293 -9.10 -14.67 -4.11
CA ARG A 293 -9.93 -15.60 -4.90
C ARG A 293 -11.05 -14.86 -5.63
N ALA A 294 -10.72 -13.85 -6.42
CA ALA A 294 -11.68 -13.04 -7.17
C ALA A 294 -12.08 -13.52 -8.60
N PRO A 295 -12.10 -14.83 -9.00
CA PRO A 295 -12.73 -15.18 -10.27
C PRO A 295 -14.23 -14.83 -10.32
N HIS A 296 -14.86 -14.56 -9.16
CA HIS A 296 -16.25 -14.14 -9.05
C HIS A 296 -16.33 -12.80 -8.31
N LEU A 297 -15.98 -11.71 -8.99
CA LEU A 297 -16.06 -10.33 -8.48
C LEU A 297 -17.47 -9.96 -7.95
N SER A 298 -18.51 -10.75 -8.26
CA SER A 298 -19.84 -10.59 -7.70
C SER A 298 -20.58 -11.94 -7.61
N PRO A 299 -21.47 -12.13 -6.62
CA PRO A 299 -22.35 -13.29 -6.55
C PRO A 299 -23.24 -13.42 -7.78
N ILE A 300 -23.56 -14.66 -8.16
CA ILE A 300 -24.52 -14.98 -9.22
C ILE A 300 -25.80 -15.49 -8.58
N ARG A 301 -26.91 -14.78 -8.77
CA ARG A 301 -28.25 -15.13 -8.30
C ARG A 301 -29.01 -15.90 -9.38
N ARG A 302 -29.73 -16.95 -8.96
CA ARG A 302 -30.45 -17.89 -9.83
C ARG A 302 -31.88 -18.07 -9.33
N THR A 303 -32.84 -18.09 -10.23
CA THR A 303 -34.24 -18.37 -9.88
C THR A 303 -34.45 -19.86 -9.63
N PRO A 304 -35.54 -20.28 -8.97
CA PRO A 304 -35.88 -21.70 -8.84
C PRO A 304 -36.04 -22.42 -10.20
N PHE A 305 -36.30 -21.68 -11.28
CA PHE A 305 -36.43 -22.22 -12.64
C PHE A 305 -35.11 -22.30 -13.40
N HIS A 306 -33.98 -21.93 -12.80
CA HIS A 306 -32.70 -21.79 -13.51
C HIS A 306 -32.26 -23.07 -14.24
N GLN A 307 -32.45 -24.25 -13.64
CA GLN A 307 -32.13 -25.51 -14.29
C GLN A 307 -33.03 -25.78 -15.50
N CYS A 308 -34.34 -25.52 -15.37
CA CYS A 308 -35.29 -25.64 -16.49
C CYS A 308 -34.87 -24.74 -17.66
N HIS A 309 -34.41 -23.52 -17.38
CA HIS A 309 -33.92 -22.62 -18.41
C HIS A 309 -32.70 -23.20 -19.15
N ILE A 310 -31.73 -23.77 -18.41
CA ILE A 310 -30.57 -24.46 -19.00
C ILE A 310 -31.02 -25.61 -19.89
N ASP A 311 -31.92 -26.46 -19.40
CA ASP A 311 -32.39 -27.65 -20.11
C ASP A 311 -33.14 -27.30 -21.40
N LEU A 312 -33.78 -26.13 -21.46
CA LEU A 312 -34.46 -25.57 -22.63
C LEU A 312 -33.52 -24.79 -23.59
N GLY A 313 -32.21 -24.76 -23.32
CA GLY A 313 -31.23 -24.11 -24.20
C GLY A 313 -31.27 -22.57 -24.15
N VAL A 314 -31.61 -22.00 -22.99
CA VAL A 314 -31.70 -20.54 -22.81
C VAL A 314 -30.37 -19.83 -23.13
N LYS A 315 -30.48 -18.66 -23.73
CA LYS A 315 -29.45 -17.62 -23.69
C LYS A 315 -29.71 -16.75 -22.46
N PHE A 316 -28.75 -16.64 -21.54
CA PHE A 316 -28.89 -15.77 -20.36
C PHE A 316 -28.41 -14.34 -20.65
N LEU A 317 -29.05 -13.37 -19.99
CA LEU A 317 -28.54 -12.01 -19.80
C LEU A 317 -28.21 -11.78 -18.31
N ASP A 318 -27.28 -10.86 -18.06
CA ASP A 318 -26.92 -10.40 -16.72
C ASP A 318 -27.75 -9.17 -16.33
N ALA A 319 -28.66 -9.34 -15.38
CA ALA A 319 -29.47 -8.28 -14.79
C ALA A 319 -28.96 -7.99 -13.37
N GLY A 320 -27.94 -7.15 -13.27
CA GLY A 320 -27.18 -7.01 -12.02
C GLY A 320 -26.53 -8.34 -11.65
N GLN A 321 -26.85 -8.87 -10.47
CA GLN A 321 -26.36 -10.18 -10.02
C GLN A 321 -27.20 -11.36 -10.55
N TRP A 322 -28.35 -11.12 -11.17
CA TRP A 322 -29.25 -12.18 -11.62
C TRP A 322 -28.91 -12.66 -13.03
N LYS A 323 -28.86 -13.99 -13.21
CA LYS A 323 -28.93 -14.61 -14.53
C LYS A 323 -30.39 -14.76 -14.95
N ARG A 324 -30.85 -13.94 -15.91
CA ARG A 324 -32.22 -13.96 -16.43
C ARG A 324 -32.27 -14.57 -17.82
N PRO A 325 -33.34 -15.29 -18.19
CA PRO A 325 -33.58 -15.67 -19.58
C PRO A 325 -33.65 -14.44 -20.47
N ASP A 326 -32.82 -14.41 -21.52
CA ASP A 326 -32.87 -13.43 -22.62
C ASP A 326 -33.79 -13.93 -23.72
N SER A 327 -33.52 -15.14 -24.20
CA SER A 327 -34.27 -15.80 -25.27
C SER A 327 -33.96 -17.29 -25.29
N TYR A 328 -34.86 -18.09 -25.86
CA TYR A 328 -34.71 -19.53 -26.09
C TYR A 328 -34.56 -19.84 -27.59
N ILE A 329 -35.15 -18.99 -28.43
CA ILE A 329 -35.02 -19.02 -29.89
C ILE A 329 -34.86 -17.58 -30.42
N ASP A 330 -35.11 -17.37 -31.72
CA ASP A 330 -35.17 -16.02 -32.28
C ASP A 330 -36.25 -15.14 -31.59
N PRO A 331 -35.89 -13.98 -30.99
CA PRO A 331 -36.83 -13.15 -30.24
C PRO A 331 -38.03 -12.66 -31.05
N GLN A 332 -37.88 -12.42 -32.36
CA GLN A 332 -39.01 -12.00 -33.20
C GLN A 332 -40.04 -13.12 -33.35
N LYS A 333 -39.59 -14.39 -33.44
CA LYS A 333 -40.48 -15.54 -33.39
C LYS A 333 -41.16 -15.69 -32.03
N GLU A 334 -40.46 -15.47 -30.93
CA GLU A 334 -41.06 -15.51 -29.57
C GLU A 334 -42.18 -14.49 -29.41
N VAL A 335 -41.99 -13.26 -29.89
CA VAL A 335 -43.04 -12.24 -29.94
C VAL A 335 -44.24 -12.71 -30.75
N GLY A 336 -44.02 -13.37 -31.89
CA GLY A 336 -45.07 -13.98 -32.70
C GLY A 336 -45.89 -15.01 -31.93
N TYR A 337 -45.23 -15.90 -31.17
CA TYR A 337 -45.91 -16.90 -30.34
C TYR A 337 -46.72 -16.26 -29.20
N VAL A 338 -46.18 -15.25 -28.53
CA VAL A 338 -46.90 -14.52 -27.47
C VAL A 338 -48.14 -13.82 -28.03
N ARG A 339 -48.01 -13.11 -29.17
CA ARG A 339 -49.12 -12.32 -29.74
C ARG A 339 -50.23 -13.19 -30.31
N ASN A 340 -49.88 -14.29 -30.98
CA ASN A 340 -50.84 -15.14 -31.70
C ASN A 340 -51.28 -16.37 -30.89
N GLY A 341 -50.73 -16.58 -29.69
CA GLY A 341 -51.00 -17.75 -28.87
C GLY A 341 -50.73 -17.48 -27.40
N LEU A 342 -49.64 -18.06 -26.89
CA LEU A 342 -49.26 -18.02 -25.48
C LEU A 342 -47.74 -17.96 -25.35
N GLY A 343 -47.24 -17.18 -24.40
CA GLY A 343 -45.87 -17.26 -23.92
C GLY A 343 -45.78 -17.12 -22.40
N MET A 344 -44.68 -17.61 -21.86
CA MET A 344 -44.38 -17.59 -20.43
C MET A 344 -43.01 -16.97 -20.21
N ILE A 345 -42.91 -16.12 -19.19
CA ILE A 345 -41.63 -15.51 -18.79
C ILE A 345 -41.43 -15.61 -17.28
N ASP A 346 -40.22 -16.02 -16.89
CA ASP A 346 -39.78 -16.00 -15.50
C ASP A 346 -39.51 -14.55 -15.05
N VAL A 347 -40.38 -14.06 -14.16
CA VAL A 347 -40.30 -12.73 -13.56
C VAL A 347 -39.98 -12.81 -12.06
N SER A 348 -39.46 -13.96 -11.61
CA SER A 348 -39.04 -14.19 -10.23
C SER A 348 -37.97 -13.22 -9.76
N THR A 349 -37.27 -12.55 -10.66
CA THR A 349 -36.21 -11.59 -10.33
C THR A 349 -36.69 -10.18 -10.02
N LEU A 350 -37.95 -9.82 -10.31
CA LEU A 350 -38.49 -8.49 -9.96
C LEU A 350 -38.46 -8.28 -8.43
N GLY A 351 -38.31 -7.04 -7.98
CA GLY A 351 -38.52 -6.72 -6.58
C GLY A 351 -39.96 -6.99 -6.17
N LYS A 352 -40.17 -7.50 -4.97
CA LYS A 352 -41.47 -7.87 -4.39
C LYS A 352 -41.48 -7.40 -2.96
N ILE A 353 -42.23 -6.35 -2.68
CA ILE A 353 -42.22 -5.68 -1.38
C ILE A 353 -43.66 -5.62 -0.87
N GLU A 354 -43.90 -6.22 0.29
CA GLU A 354 -45.15 -6.05 1.03
C GLU A 354 -45.03 -4.82 1.93
N ILE A 355 -46.06 -4.00 1.93
CA ILE A 355 -46.19 -2.79 2.76
C ILE A 355 -47.50 -2.92 3.53
N SER A 356 -47.44 -2.98 4.85
CA SER A 356 -48.63 -3.21 5.68
C SER A 356 -48.61 -2.40 6.97
N GLY A 357 -49.75 -1.85 7.38
CA GLY A 357 -49.89 -1.12 8.64
C GLY A 357 -50.96 -0.02 8.56
N PRO A 358 -51.31 0.60 9.70
CA PRO A 358 -52.28 1.70 9.75
C PRO A 358 -51.93 2.85 8.81
N ASP A 359 -50.65 3.20 8.68
CA ASP A 359 -50.19 4.35 7.90
C ASP A 359 -49.74 3.97 6.48
N ALA A 360 -50.06 2.77 5.99
CA ALA A 360 -49.52 2.25 4.73
C ALA A 360 -49.87 3.13 3.52
N ILE A 361 -51.06 3.75 3.49
CA ILE A 361 -51.45 4.68 2.43
C ILE A 361 -50.62 5.97 2.50
N ASP A 362 -50.42 6.51 3.70
CA ASP A 362 -49.68 7.75 3.88
C ASP A 362 -48.20 7.56 3.53
N PHE A 363 -47.63 6.42 3.92
CA PHE A 363 -46.29 6.03 3.50
C PHE A 363 -46.19 5.84 1.97
N LEU A 364 -47.17 5.20 1.32
CA LEU A 364 -47.19 5.08 -0.14
C LEU A 364 -47.28 6.45 -0.83
N GLN A 365 -48.10 7.38 -0.33
CA GLN A 365 -48.21 8.73 -0.89
C GLN A 365 -46.99 9.59 -0.62
N PHE A 366 -46.25 9.30 0.47
CA PHE A 366 -44.96 9.89 0.75
C PHE A 366 -43.89 9.39 -0.23
N MET A 367 -43.85 8.09 -0.51
CA MET A 367 -42.84 7.47 -1.38
C MET A 367 -43.14 7.61 -2.88
N LEU A 368 -44.40 7.78 -3.27
CA LEU A 368 -44.86 7.68 -4.66
C LEU A 368 -45.69 8.90 -5.06
N PRO A 369 -45.52 9.46 -6.27
CA PRO A 369 -46.22 10.65 -6.73
C PRO A 369 -47.70 10.40 -7.14
N GLY A 370 -48.39 9.48 -6.46
CA GLY A 370 -49.76 9.05 -6.78
C GLY A 370 -50.76 9.22 -5.64
N LYS A 371 -52.05 9.23 -5.96
CA LYS A 371 -53.15 9.19 -4.97
C LYS A 371 -53.63 7.76 -4.80
N TYR A 372 -53.53 7.22 -3.59
CA TYR A 372 -53.87 5.83 -3.27
C TYR A 372 -55.07 5.66 -2.34
N GLY A 373 -55.62 6.74 -1.78
CA GLY A 373 -56.75 6.67 -0.84
C GLY A 373 -58.05 6.04 -1.36
N LYS A 374 -58.25 5.97 -2.69
CA LYS A 374 -59.42 5.31 -3.33
C LYS A 374 -59.06 4.02 -4.05
N PHE A 375 -57.89 3.45 -3.75
CA PHE A 375 -57.44 2.23 -4.41
C PHE A 375 -58.19 1.03 -3.82
N GLU A 376 -59.09 0.41 -4.57
CA GLU A 376 -59.93 -0.70 -4.07
C GLU A 376 -59.13 -2.00 -3.88
N VAL A 377 -59.52 -2.82 -2.89
CA VAL A 377 -58.95 -4.15 -2.66
C VAL A 377 -59.15 -5.04 -3.90
N GLY A 378 -58.16 -5.85 -4.23
CA GLY A 378 -58.16 -6.74 -5.39
C GLY A 378 -57.80 -6.06 -6.71
N ARG A 379 -57.44 -4.78 -6.69
CA ARG A 379 -56.97 -4.03 -7.86
C ARG A 379 -55.45 -3.91 -7.88
N THR A 380 -54.91 -3.75 -9.08
CA THR A 380 -53.49 -3.49 -9.35
C THR A 380 -53.37 -2.23 -10.19
N ARG A 381 -52.37 -1.40 -9.91
CA ARG A 381 -52.08 -0.16 -10.63
C ARG A 381 -50.58 -0.03 -10.89
N TYR A 382 -50.22 0.51 -12.05
CA TYR A 382 -48.85 0.94 -12.33
C TYR A 382 -48.51 2.24 -11.56
N SER A 383 -47.29 2.30 -11.03
CA SER A 383 -46.74 3.48 -10.37
C SER A 383 -45.28 3.70 -10.77
N ILE A 384 -44.86 4.95 -10.64
CA ILE A 384 -43.47 5.35 -10.68
C ILE A 384 -43.01 5.74 -9.26
N MET A 385 -41.69 5.82 -9.08
CA MET A 385 -40.99 6.34 -7.92
C MET A 385 -40.04 7.43 -8.42
N VAL A 386 -40.07 8.60 -7.78
CA VAL A 386 -39.21 9.73 -8.13
C VAL A 386 -38.28 10.03 -6.95
N GLY A 387 -37.05 10.43 -7.26
CA GLY A 387 -36.12 10.96 -6.26
C GLY A 387 -36.58 12.32 -5.70
N GLU A 388 -35.89 12.80 -4.67
CA GLU A 388 -36.13 14.14 -4.10
C GLU A 388 -35.88 15.28 -5.12
N ASP A 389 -35.05 15.01 -6.13
CA ASP A 389 -34.77 15.88 -7.27
C ASP A 389 -35.87 15.83 -8.36
N GLY A 390 -36.89 15.00 -8.18
CA GLY A 390 -37.99 14.81 -9.12
C GLY A 390 -37.65 13.90 -10.31
N ILE A 391 -36.48 13.26 -10.34
CA ILE A 391 -36.07 12.37 -11.43
C ILE A 391 -36.67 10.98 -11.22
N LEU A 392 -37.14 10.36 -12.30
CA LEU A 392 -37.62 8.97 -12.29
C LEU A 392 -36.50 8.05 -11.81
N PHE A 393 -36.73 7.37 -10.69
CA PHE A 393 -35.77 6.50 -10.03
C PHE A 393 -36.15 5.02 -10.17
N GLU A 394 -37.45 4.70 -10.19
CA GLU A 394 -37.94 3.34 -10.32
C GLU A 394 -39.40 3.31 -10.81
N ASP A 395 -39.86 2.17 -11.29
CA ASP A 395 -41.26 1.91 -11.57
C ASP A 395 -41.72 0.51 -11.10
N GLY A 396 -43.02 0.27 -11.24
CA GLY A 396 -43.59 -1.04 -11.08
C GLY A 396 -45.09 -1.02 -10.88
N THR A 397 -45.62 -2.10 -10.32
CA THR A 397 -47.05 -2.22 -10.01
C THR A 397 -47.28 -2.36 -8.53
N ILE A 398 -48.37 -1.77 -8.05
CA ILE A 398 -48.85 -1.87 -6.69
C ILE A 398 -50.19 -2.59 -6.73
N SER A 399 -50.34 -3.63 -5.93
CA SER A 399 -51.59 -4.37 -5.77
C SER A 399 -52.12 -4.17 -4.35
N HIS A 400 -53.40 -3.85 -4.22
CA HIS A 400 -54.07 -3.76 -2.92
C HIS A 400 -54.60 -5.15 -2.55
N LEU A 401 -53.91 -5.84 -1.64
CA LEU A 401 -54.20 -7.24 -1.33
C LEU A 401 -55.38 -7.38 -0.37
N GLU A 402 -55.36 -6.60 0.70
CA GLU A 402 -56.37 -6.52 1.74
C GLU A 402 -56.27 -5.14 2.41
N GLN A 403 -57.27 -4.78 3.22
CA GLN A 403 -57.29 -3.47 3.88
C GLN A 403 -55.99 -3.23 4.66
N GLY A 404 -55.25 -2.17 4.30
CA GLY A 404 -54.00 -1.82 4.97
C GLY A 404 -52.78 -2.67 4.55
N LYS A 405 -52.87 -3.45 3.47
CA LYS A 405 -51.77 -4.26 2.93
C LYS A 405 -51.65 -4.17 1.42
N TYR A 406 -50.45 -3.82 0.99
CA TYR A 406 -50.10 -3.55 -0.39
C TYR A 406 -48.90 -4.38 -0.82
N TYR A 407 -48.85 -4.71 -2.10
CA TYR A 407 -47.76 -5.44 -2.72
C TYR A 407 -47.20 -4.63 -3.87
N LEU A 408 -46.01 -4.07 -3.67
CA LEU A 408 -45.26 -3.32 -4.65
C LEU A 408 -44.27 -4.24 -5.37
N THR A 409 -44.23 -4.11 -6.69
CA THR A 409 -43.19 -4.69 -7.53
C THR A 409 -42.22 -3.60 -7.96
N THR A 410 -40.95 -3.94 -8.15
CA THR A 410 -39.92 -3.03 -8.67
C THR A 410 -39.10 -3.72 -9.76
N THR A 411 -38.26 -2.98 -10.47
CA THR A 411 -37.33 -3.59 -11.44
C THR A 411 -36.33 -4.51 -10.74
N THR A 412 -35.82 -5.50 -11.48
CA THR A 412 -34.86 -6.48 -10.95
C THR A 412 -33.59 -5.83 -10.42
N GLY A 413 -33.07 -4.84 -11.14
CA GLY A 413 -31.76 -4.23 -10.83
C GLY A 413 -31.77 -3.36 -9.59
N ASN A 414 -32.91 -2.74 -9.26
CA ASN A 414 -32.99 -1.73 -8.20
C ASN A 414 -33.68 -2.22 -6.92
N GLN A 415 -34.19 -3.47 -6.88
CA GLN A 415 -34.98 -4.00 -5.76
C GLN A 415 -34.32 -3.82 -4.37
N ASP A 416 -33.01 -4.05 -4.26
CA ASP A 416 -32.28 -3.98 -2.99
C ASP A 416 -32.08 -2.52 -2.54
N ALA A 417 -31.95 -1.60 -3.50
CA ALA A 417 -31.86 -0.16 -3.23
C ALA A 417 -33.21 0.41 -2.79
N ILE A 418 -34.32 0.00 -3.43
CA ILE A 418 -35.67 0.44 -3.04
C ILE A 418 -36.03 -0.05 -1.65
N ASN A 419 -35.74 -1.31 -1.35
CA ASN A 419 -35.95 -1.82 0.00
C ASN A 419 -35.13 -1.02 1.03
N SER A 420 -33.85 -0.75 0.76
CA SER A 420 -33.00 0.08 1.64
C SER A 420 -33.55 1.49 1.81
N LEU A 421 -34.07 2.11 0.74
CA LEU A 421 -34.69 3.43 0.78
C LEU A 421 -35.95 3.45 1.67
N PHE A 422 -36.80 2.43 1.57
CA PHE A 422 -37.98 2.33 2.41
C PHE A 422 -37.60 2.15 3.88
N GLN A 423 -36.62 1.28 4.18
CA GLN A 423 -36.12 1.10 5.55
C GLN A 423 -35.53 2.39 6.12
N TRP A 424 -34.81 3.17 5.30
CA TRP A 424 -34.28 4.47 5.70
C TRP A 424 -35.40 5.43 6.11
N TRP A 425 -36.44 5.56 5.30
CA TRP A 425 -37.55 6.47 5.61
C TRP A 425 -38.37 6.04 6.81
N LEU A 426 -38.58 4.75 7.03
CA LEU A 426 -39.21 4.25 8.26
C LEU A 426 -38.38 4.49 9.52
N LEU A 427 -37.05 4.64 9.39
CA LEU A 427 -36.19 4.97 10.52
C LEU A 427 -36.18 6.49 10.83
N VAL A 428 -36.37 7.31 9.80
CA VAL A 428 -36.33 8.79 9.91
C VAL A 428 -37.70 9.39 10.20
N LYS A 429 -38.78 8.73 9.76
CA LYS A 429 -40.17 9.17 9.91
C LYS A 429 -40.95 8.22 10.80
N ASP A 430 -41.94 8.76 11.50
CA ASP A 430 -42.77 8.03 12.45
C ASP A 430 -44.03 7.50 11.75
N PHE A 431 -43.86 6.47 10.90
CA PHE A 431 -44.97 5.77 10.25
C PHE A 431 -45.19 4.42 10.93
N ASP A 432 -46.43 4.08 11.29
CA ASP A 432 -46.82 2.73 11.71
C ASP A 432 -47.00 1.82 10.47
N VAL A 433 -45.87 1.44 9.86
CA VAL A 433 -45.80 0.62 8.65
C VAL A 433 -44.69 -0.41 8.74
N GLN A 434 -45.01 -1.63 8.34
CA GLN A 434 -44.05 -2.71 8.11
C GLN A 434 -43.78 -2.87 6.62
N VAL A 435 -42.51 -2.95 6.25
CA VAL A 435 -42.04 -3.24 4.90
C VAL A 435 -41.31 -4.59 4.91
N LYS A 436 -41.79 -5.56 4.12
CA LYS A 436 -41.19 -6.90 3.99
C LYS A 436 -40.71 -7.13 2.57
N ASN A 437 -39.43 -7.47 2.42
CA ASN A 437 -38.87 -7.87 1.13
C ASN A 437 -39.16 -9.37 0.88
N LEU A 438 -40.10 -9.62 -0.03
CA LEU A 438 -40.53 -10.96 -0.44
C LEU A 438 -39.88 -11.43 -1.75
N SER A 439 -38.90 -10.68 -2.27
CA SER A 439 -38.31 -10.92 -3.60
C SER A 439 -37.67 -12.29 -3.75
N LEU A 440 -37.08 -12.82 -2.68
CA LEU A 440 -36.51 -14.17 -2.63
C LEU A 440 -37.49 -15.25 -2.17
N ALA A 441 -38.57 -14.87 -1.50
CA ALA A 441 -39.58 -15.81 -1.01
C ALA A 441 -40.51 -16.26 -2.14
N ASN A 442 -40.79 -15.38 -3.10
CA ASN A 442 -41.80 -15.60 -4.13
C ASN A 442 -41.15 -15.74 -5.52
N ALA A 443 -41.31 -16.92 -6.13
CA ALA A 443 -41.14 -17.08 -7.56
C ALA A 443 -42.38 -16.57 -8.31
N ALA A 444 -42.21 -16.15 -9.56
CA ALA A 444 -43.31 -15.65 -10.36
C ALA A 444 -43.11 -15.95 -11.85
N VAL A 445 -44.19 -16.39 -12.49
CA VAL A 445 -44.27 -16.61 -13.94
C VAL A 445 -45.35 -15.72 -14.49
N ASN A 446 -45.01 -14.90 -15.48
CA ASN A 446 -46.00 -14.17 -16.24
C ASN A 446 -46.43 -15.00 -17.45
N VAL A 447 -47.73 -15.28 -17.55
CA VAL A 447 -48.38 -16.01 -18.63
C VAL A 447 -49.14 -15.00 -19.49
N THR A 448 -48.67 -14.74 -20.71
CA THR A 448 -49.18 -13.68 -21.58
C THR A 448 -49.56 -14.22 -22.96
N GLY A 449 -50.65 -13.71 -23.54
CA GLY A 449 -51.09 -14.05 -24.89
C GLY A 449 -52.60 -14.19 -25.02
N ALA A 450 -53.10 -14.35 -26.24
CA ALA A 450 -54.52 -14.49 -26.55
C ALA A 450 -55.17 -15.68 -25.81
N GLU A 451 -54.42 -16.77 -25.65
CA GLU A 451 -54.90 -18.03 -25.04
C GLU A 451 -54.65 -18.10 -23.53
N SER A 452 -54.12 -17.04 -22.91
CA SER A 452 -53.72 -17.04 -21.49
C SER A 452 -54.86 -17.36 -20.53
N ARG A 453 -56.07 -16.83 -20.77
CA ARG A 453 -57.26 -17.12 -19.95
C ARG A 453 -57.61 -18.61 -19.96
N GLY A 454 -57.66 -19.23 -21.14
CA GLY A 454 -58.02 -20.64 -21.29
C GLY A 454 -56.96 -21.58 -20.71
N PHE A 455 -55.69 -21.17 -20.72
CA PHE A 455 -54.61 -21.87 -20.03
C PHE A 455 -54.77 -21.79 -18.51
N LEU A 456 -54.95 -20.59 -17.96
CA LEU A 456 -55.02 -20.37 -16.51
C LEU A 456 -56.24 -21.01 -15.85
N GLN A 457 -57.36 -21.14 -16.54
CA GLN A 457 -58.57 -21.79 -16.00
C GLN A 457 -58.41 -23.29 -15.71
N LYS A 458 -57.35 -23.93 -16.22
CA LYS A 458 -57.07 -25.35 -16.01
C LYS A 458 -56.18 -25.61 -14.78
N LEU A 459 -55.55 -24.57 -14.28
CA LEU A 459 -54.73 -24.58 -13.06
C LEU A 459 -55.61 -24.19 -11.87
#